data_AF-L8HP59-F1
#
_entry.id   AF-L8HP59-F1
#
_cell.length_a   1.000
_cell.length_b   1.000
_cell.length_c   1.000
_cell.angle_alpha   90.00
_cell.angle_beta   90.00
_cell.angle_gamma   90.00
#
_symmetry.space_group_name_H-M   'P 1'
#
loop_
_entity.id
_entity.type
_entity.pdbx_description
1 polymer ?
#
loop_
_entity_poly.entity_id
_entity_poly.type
_entity_poly.pdbx_seq_one_letter_code
_entity_poly.pdbx_strand_id
1 'polypeptide(L)'
;MGIHSMAPHTVDLLLDIPSILPGLRLPIEDLILGGYYLRWFLANILLVLMNDRNYVGINSGAPVRTPGRVDHRCILTCQIKMIRHTMDNQHGGTLEFGRGFKCSVWNTVWRVEDTQRGTPKRRIYREPVYSRAYPLHYGSGVRYGASSATQLRIHRRQLSSIELRINDAVPLNPLSFVMLLRAHLLSYRCASNLNLAYNFGFLLGLSYGLQIATGLWLATRYSADGSTAFTAVHTIQRDVFSGWLVKALHTTGSSAVFIAMFCHMLRSTYFRSYAYLRLAWITGLMLYAATMVTAFLGYVLPWGLMSYWGATVIVNLLAVVPYAVPWILGGWYATHVTLRRFYVLHFVIPLLACLGIGMHIFYLHLQGSTNPLGGTTALRVAFGPSLVASDLRTGLAVMTMLFIQIGAAVIQFNHPDNAIPVNRLVTPLHIVPEWYFLAQYGTLKCIPNKSAGVMALVLSIGVLVVH
;
A
#
# COMPACT_ATOMS: atom_id res chain seq x y z
N MET A 1 10.89 -12.34 -44.77
CA MET A 1 10.88 -11.25 -45.77
C MET A 1 9.65 -10.39 -45.51
N GLY A 2 9.81 -9.07 -45.46
CA GLY A 2 8.71 -8.11 -45.30
C GLY A 2 8.67 -7.37 -43.96
N ILE A 3 9.74 -6.63 -43.64
CA ILE A 3 9.68 -5.51 -42.69
C ILE A 3 9.09 -4.34 -43.48
N HIS A 4 7.87 -3.92 -43.15
CA HIS A 4 7.37 -2.60 -43.54
C HIS A 4 7.02 -1.81 -42.29
N SER A 5 7.80 -0.75 -42.10
CA SER A 5 7.64 0.36 -41.20
C SER A 5 6.37 1.17 -41.48
N MET A 6 5.63 1.54 -40.43
CA MET A 6 4.86 2.78 -40.22
C MET A 6 4.00 2.56 -38.94
N ALA A 7 3.89 3.42 -37.93
CA ALA A 7 4.28 4.83 -37.76
C ALA A 7 4.50 5.15 -36.25
N PRO A 8 5.17 6.26 -35.88
CA PRO A 8 5.58 6.59 -34.50
C PRO A 8 4.47 7.22 -33.61
N HIS A 9 3.23 7.32 -34.08
CA HIS A 9 2.23 8.23 -33.51
C HIS A 9 1.48 7.75 -32.25
N THR A 10 1.79 6.58 -31.70
CA THR A 10 1.17 6.09 -30.45
C THR A 10 1.93 6.47 -29.17
N VAL A 11 3.20 6.85 -29.29
CA VAL A 11 4.00 7.31 -28.15
C VAL A 11 3.77 8.80 -27.86
N ASP A 12 3.50 9.59 -28.90
CA ASP A 12 3.24 11.03 -28.76
C ASP A 12 1.96 11.32 -27.97
N LEU A 13 0.92 10.48 -28.09
CA LEU A 13 -0.35 10.66 -27.36
C LEU A 13 -0.23 10.40 -25.84
N LEU A 14 0.79 9.64 -25.41
CA LEU A 14 1.08 9.38 -23.99
C LEU A 14 1.97 10.46 -23.37
N LEU A 15 2.69 11.23 -24.20
CA LEU A 15 3.55 12.33 -23.77
C LEU A 15 2.85 13.69 -23.78
N ASP A 16 1.67 13.80 -24.39
CA ASP A 16 0.84 15.01 -24.45
C ASP A 16 -0.21 15.16 -23.33
N ILE A 17 -0.14 14.34 -22.26
CA ILE A 17 -1.00 14.50 -21.08
C ILE A 17 -0.97 15.93 -20.48
N PRO A 18 0.15 16.69 -20.51
CA PRO A 18 0.16 18.07 -20.02
C PRO A 18 -0.57 19.10 -20.91
N SER A 19 -0.80 18.82 -22.19
CA SER A 19 -1.40 19.78 -23.14
C SER A 19 -2.92 19.68 -23.23
N ILE A 20 -3.52 18.60 -22.73
CA ILE A 20 -4.98 18.35 -22.72
C ILE A 20 -5.66 18.92 -21.45
N LEU A 21 -4.90 19.26 -20.40
CA LEU A 21 -5.41 19.76 -19.12
C LEU A 21 -4.56 20.93 -18.59
N PRO A 22 -4.85 22.19 -18.98
CA PRO A 22 -4.05 23.36 -18.58
C PRO A 22 -4.14 23.71 -17.07
N GLY A 23 -4.73 22.85 -16.24
CA GLY A 23 -4.89 23.01 -14.78
C GLY A 23 -4.14 21.99 -13.92
N LEU A 24 -3.41 21.03 -14.49
CA LEU A 24 -2.68 20.01 -13.74
C LEU A 24 -1.35 20.54 -13.15
N ARG A 25 -1.42 21.54 -12.26
CA ARG A 25 -0.33 21.80 -11.31
C ARG A 25 -0.52 20.90 -10.11
N LEU A 26 -0.10 19.64 -10.22
CA LEU A 26 0.17 18.86 -9.02
C LEU A 26 1.35 19.55 -8.30
N PRO A 27 1.23 19.92 -7.02
CA PRO A 27 2.40 20.30 -6.25
C PRO A 27 3.30 19.06 -6.17
N ILE A 28 4.37 19.07 -6.96
CA ILE A 28 5.40 18.01 -7.00
C ILE A 28 5.93 17.73 -5.58
N GLU A 29 5.83 18.69 -4.68
CA GLU A 29 6.19 18.60 -3.26
C GLU A 29 5.35 17.56 -2.48
N ASP A 30 4.07 17.36 -2.79
CA ASP A 30 3.20 16.39 -2.10
C ASP A 30 3.40 14.95 -2.62
N LEU A 31 3.75 14.79 -3.89
CA LEU A 31 4.11 13.48 -4.49
C LEU A 31 5.48 13.01 -3.98
N ILE A 32 6.39 13.95 -3.75
CA ILE A 32 7.69 13.73 -3.13
C ILE A 32 7.52 13.27 -1.67
N LEU A 33 6.58 13.86 -0.92
CA LEU A 33 6.26 13.45 0.45
C LEU A 33 5.71 12.01 0.51
N GLY A 34 4.78 11.65 -0.39
CA GLY A 34 4.27 10.28 -0.53
C GLY A 34 5.34 9.25 -0.94
N GLY A 35 6.31 9.67 -1.77
CA GLY A 35 7.47 8.85 -2.16
C GLY A 35 8.44 8.57 -1.01
N TYR A 36 8.58 9.47 -0.03
CA TYR A 36 9.40 9.25 1.16
C TYR A 36 8.75 8.28 2.15
N TYR A 37 7.43 8.31 2.31
CA TYR A 37 6.69 7.34 3.13
C TYR A 37 6.66 5.94 2.51
N LEU A 38 6.53 5.82 1.19
CA LEU A 38 6.59 4.53 0.49
C LEU A 38 8.00 3.91 0.55
N ARG A 39 9.07 4.72 0.45
CA ARG A 39 10.46 4.24 0.66
C ARG A 39 10.73 3.87 2.12
N TRP A 40 10.19 4.62 3.08
CA TRP A 40 10.28 4.29 4.52
C TRP A 40 9.53 2.98 4.83
N PHE A 41 8.35 2.79 4.27
CA PHE A 41 7.52 1.61 4.43
C PHE A 41 8.12 0.35 3.78
N LEU A 42 8.62 0.46 2.54
CA LEU A 42 9.33 -0.62 1.85
C LEU A 42 10.65 -0.98 2.55
N ALA A 43 11.36 -0.02 3.14
CA ALA A 43 12.58 -0.27 3.94
C ALA A 43 12.28 -1.02 5.25
N ASN A 44 11.12 -0.76 5.88
CA ASN A 44 10.69 -1.51 7.07
C ASN A 44 10.19 -2.92 6.73
N ILE A 45 9.54 -3.11 5.57
CA ILE A 45 9.18 -4.44 5.07
C ILE A 45 10.44 -5.26 4.72
N LEU A 46 11.46 -4.66 4.10
CA LEU A 46 12.75 -5.31 3.83
C LEU A 46 13.51 -5.68 5.11
N LEU A 47 13.45 -4.86 6.16
CA LEU A 47 14.04 -5.18 7.47
C LEU A 47 13.33 -6.33 8.20
N VAL A 48 12.02 -6.47 8.02
CA VAL A 48 11.22 -7.58 8.58
C VAL A 48 11.41 -8.87 7.77
N LEU A 49 11.54 -8.78 6.44
CA LEU A 49 11.79 -9.93 5.57
C LEU A 49 13.25 -10.44 5.61
N MET A 50 14.19 -9.66 6.12
CA MET A 50 15.61 -10.05 6.24
C MET A 50 15.99 -10.62 7.61
N ASN A 51 15.03 -10.78 8.53
CA ASN A 51 15.28 -11.34 9.87
C ASN A 51 15.01 -12.86 9.97
N ASP A 52 14.98 -13.58 8.86
CA ASP A 52 14.87 -15.03 8.87
C ASP A 52 16.11 -15.67 8.23
N ARG A 53 17.08 -16.03 9.06
CA ARG A 53 18.05 -17.08 8.75
C ARG A 53 18.38 -17.88 10.01
N ASN A 54 17.55 -18.89 10.28
CA ASN A 54 18.06 -20.18 10.72
C ASN A 54 18.90 -20.76 9.58
N TYR A 55 20.22 -20.77 9.77
CA TYR A 55 21.16 -21.48 8.91
C TYR A 55 21.08 -22.98 9.21
N VAL A 56 20.53 -23.76 8.27
CA VAL A 56 20.82 -25.20 8.14
C VAL A 56 22.23 -25.33 7.56
N GLY A 57 23.08 -26.09 8.24
CA GLY A 57 24.51 -26.23 7.93
C GLY A 57 24.77 -27.03 6.66
N ILE A 58 25.69 -26.54 5.83
CA ILE A 58 26.51 -27.36 4.94
C ILE A 58 27.95 -26.84 5.05
N ASN A 59 28.86 -27.76 5.37
CA ASN A 59 30.29 -27.58 5.56
C ASN A 59 31.00 -26.96 4.35
N SER A 60 31.76 -25.89 4.57
CA SER A 60 33.07 -25.70 3.93
C SER A 60 33.91 -24.75 4.79
N GLY A 61 35.08 -25.23 5.22
CA GLY A 61 35.92 -24.55 6.19
C GLY A 61 36.58 -23.28 5.65
N ALA A 62 36.26 -22.13 6.25
CA ALA A 62 37.09 -20.93 6.33
C ALA A 62 36.49 -19.95 7.36
N PRO A 63 37.30 -19.27 8.20
CA PRO A 63 36.77 -18.34 9.21
C PRO A 63 36.44 -16.98 8.57
N VAL A 64 35.15 -16.67 8.42
CA VAL A 64 34.66 -15.35 7.97
C VAL A 64 34.37 -14.47 9.20
N ARG A 65 35.06 -13.34 9.31
CA ARG A 65 34.81 -12.28 10.30
C ARG A 65 33.50 -11.54 9.97
N THR A 66 32.65 -11.35 10.98
CA THR A 66 31.36 -10.65 10.91
C THR A 66 31.50 -9.15 10.61
N PRO A 67 30.62 -8.52 9.79
CA PRO A 67 30.51 -7.07 9.71
C PRO A 67 29.67 -6.51 10.87
N GLY A 68 30.12 -5.39 11.43
CA GLY A 68 29.56 -4.76 12.63
C GLY A 68 28.13 -4.21 12.49
N ARG A 69 27.42 -4.21 13.63
CA ARG A 69 26.05 -3.67 13.80
C ARG A 69 25.92 -2.24 13.27
N VAL A 70 24.87 -2.01 12.50
CA VAL A 70 24.41 -0.67 12.07
C VAL A 70 23.84 0.06 13.29
N ASP A 71 24.34 1.27 13.57
CA ASP A 71 23.89 2.08 14.70
C ASP A 71 22.59 2.83 14.37
N HIS A 72 21.47 2.27 14.84
CA HIS A 72 20.11 2.80 14.66
C HIS A 72 19.93 4.23 15.22
N ARG A 73 20.83 4.70 16.09
CA ARG A 73 20.74 6.04 16.71
C ARG A 73 21.03 7.17 15.71
N CYS A 74 21.84 6.90 14.68
CA CYS A 74 22.17 7.89 13.64
C CYS A 74 20.98 8.18 12.71
N ILE A 75 20.16 7.16 12.42
CA ILE A 75 18.99 7.25 11.54
C ILE A 75 17.88 8.07 12.20
N LEU A 76 17.61 7.81 13.48
CA LEU A 76 16.55 8.48 14.22
C LEU A 76 16.89 9.97 14.52
N THR A 77 18.17 10.27 14.70
CA THR A 77 18.63 11.66 14.88
C THR A 77 18.49 12.48 13.58
N CYS A 78 18.67 11.87 12.40
CA CYS A 78 18.37 12.51 11.12
C CYS A 78 16.86 12.74 10.92
N GLN A 79 16.02 11.79 11.35
CA GLN A 79 14.56 11.88 11.24
C GLN A 79 13.98 13.02 12.09
N ILE A 80 14.46 13.19 13.33
CA ILE A 80 14.01 14.28 14.22
C ILE A 80 14.44 15.66 13.69
N LYS A 81 15.64 15.77 13.10
CA LYS A 81 16.11 17.04 12.49
C LYS A 81 15.31 17.40 11.23
N MET A 82 14.88 16.42 10.43
CA MET A 82 13.99 16.69 9.30
C MET A 82 12.61 17.15 9.75
N ILE A 83 11.96 16.44 10.70
CA ILE A 83 10.62 16.79 11.19
C ILE A 83 10.60 18.20 11.79
N ARG A 84 11.66 18.58 12.52
CA ARG A 84 11.79 19.92 13.11
C ARG A 84 11.95 21.00 12.03
N HIS A 85 12.72 20.73 10.98
CA HIS A 85 12.90 21.67 9.87
C HIS A 85 11.61 21.88 9.07
N THR A 86 10.76 20.85 8.94
CA THR A 86 9.45 20.95 8.27
C THR A 86 8.42 21.72 9.11
N MET A 87 8.52 21.65 10.44
CA MET A 87 7.61 22.37 11.35
C MET A 87 7.96 23.86 11.49
N ASP A 88 9.25 24.21 11.43
CA ASP A 88 9.70 25.61 11.57
C ASP A 88 9.39 26.48 10.32
N ASN A 89 9.09 25.87 9.16
CA ASN A 89 8.84 26.58 7.88
C ASN A 89 7.35 26.78 7.53
N GLN A 90 6.42 26.64 8.49
CA GLN A 90 4.98 26.89 8.27
C GLN A 90 4.58 28.39 8.28
N HIS A 91 5.54 29.31 8.36
CA HIS A 91 5.27 30.75 8.26
C HIS A 91 5.94 31.30 7.00
N GLY A 92 5.09 31.74 6.06
CA GLY A 92 5.43 31.95 4.66
C GLY A 92 6.69 32.78 4.40
N GLY A 93 7.62 32.16 3.66
CA GLY A 93 8.74 32.81 3.01
C GLY A 93 9.11 32.02 1.76
N THR A 94 9.00 32.62 0.59
CA THR A 94 9.50 32.06 -0.68
C THR A 94 11.03 32.04 -0.65
N LEU A 95 11.66 30.88 -0.86
CA LEU A 95 13.12 30.80 -1.05
C LEU A 95 13.52 29.71 -2.05
N GLU A 96 14.40 30.11 -2.97
CA GLU A 96 14.96 29.35 -4.08
C GLU A 96 15.82 28.15 -3.62
N PHE A 97 15.67 27.02 -4.32
CA PHE A 97 16.52 25.84 -4.13
C PHE A 97 17.91 26.06 -4.74
N GLY A 98 18.85 26.56 -3.93
CA GLY A 98 20.26 26.68 -4.27
C GLY A 98 21.19 26.00 -3.26
N ARG A 99 21.66 24.79 -3.61
CA ARG A 99 22.86 24.08 -3.09
C ARG A 99 22.83 23.49 -1.65
N GLY A 100 22.65 22.17 -1.58
CA GLY A 100 23.62 21.28 -0.92
C GLY A 100 23.31 20.70 0.48
N PHE A 101 22.40 19.73 0.59
CA PHE A 101 22.39 18.77 1.71
C PHE A 101 23.37 17.61 1.40
N LYS A 102 24.49 17.52 2.13
CA LYS A 102 25.41 16.36 2.07
C LYS A 102 25.20 15.48 3.31
N CYS A 103 24.64 14.28 3.10
CA CYS A 103 24.58 13.22 4.12
C CYS A 103 25.83 12.33 3.99
N SER A 104 26.63 12.21 5.06
CA SER A 104 27.94 11.55 5.05
C SER A 104 27.88 10.03 5.24
N VAL A 105 27.09 9.31 4.43
CA VAL A 105 27.01 7.83 4.52
C VAL A 105 27.82 7.12 3.44
N TRP A 106 28.31 7.83 2.42
CA TRP A 106 29.13 7.22 1.36
C TRP A 106 30.32 8.12 1.05
N ASN A 107 31.44 7.91 1.75
CA ASN A 107 32.78 8.24 1.26
C ASN A 107 33.82 7.62 2.19
N THR A 108 34.25 6.41 1.87
CA THR A 108 35.48 5.84 2.42
C THR A 108 36.20 5.14 1.27
N VAL A 109 37.24 5.78 0.75
CA VAL A 109 38.14 5.17 -0.24
C VAL A 109 39.24 4.46 0.56
N TRP A 110 39.43 3.17 0.31
CA TRP A 110 40.54 2.41 0.89
C TRP A 110 41.74 2.52 -0.04
N ARG A 111 42.87 3.01 0.45
CA ARG A 111 44.16 2.95 -0.26
C ARG A 111 45.03 1.87 0.41
N VAL A 112 45.52 0.94 -0.39
CA VAL A 112 46.56 -0.03 0.00
C VAL A 112 47.85 0.46 -0.63
N GLU A 113 48.87 0.74 0.18
CA GLU A 113 50.23 0.98 -0.30
C GLU A 113 51.10 -0.24 0.02
N ASP A 114 51.73 -0.80 -1.01
CA ASP A 114 52.78 -1.80 -0.88
C ASP A 114 54.11 -1.06 -0.69
N THR A 115 54.70 -1.17 0.50
CA THR A 115 56.08 -0.74 0.72
C THR A 115 57.02 -1.88 0.33
N GLN A 116 57.82 -1.68 -0.71
CA GLN A 116 58.96 -2.56 -1.00
C GLN A 116 59.97 -2.52 0.15
N ARG A 117 60.53 -3.71 0.44
CA ARG A 117 61.60 -4.08 1.39
C ARG A 117 61.17 -4.32 2.85
N GLY A 118 61.01 -5.62 3.15
CA GLY A 118 61.34 -6.21 4.46
C GLY A 118 60.24 -6.25 5.52
N THR A 119 59.49 -7.36 5.54
CA THR A 119 58.47 -7.81 6.53
C THR A 119 57.08 -7.15 6.48
N PRO A 120 55.97 -7.92 6.37
CA PRO A 120 54.64 -7.34 6.21
C PRO A 120 53.99 -7.05 7.57
N LYS A 121 53.77 -5.78 7.88
CA LYS A 121 52.74 -5.34 8.84
C LYS A 121 51.72 -4.46 8.10
N ARG A 122 50.53 -5.00 7.81
CA ARG A 122 49.39 -4.20 7.30
C ARG A 122 48.94 -3.21 8.38
N ARG A 123 49.13 -1.91 8.14
CA ARG A 123 48.43 -0.83 8.87
C ARG A 123 47.44 -0.15 7.95
N ILE A 124 46.20 -0.06 8.41
CA ILE A 124 45.11 0.64 7.75
C ILE A 124 44.99 2.01 8.42
N TYR A 125 45.15 3.10 7.67
CA TYR A 125 44.90 4.46 8.15
C TYR A 125 43.57 5.00 7.59
N ARG A 126 42.78 5.66 8.44
CA ARG A 126 41.64 6.49 8.03
C ARG A 126 42.13 7.93 7.94
N GLU A 127 42.22 8.48 6.73
CA GLU A 127 42.31 9.94 6.57
C GLU A 127 40.96 10.50 6.10
N PRO A 128 40.43 11.54 6.76
CA PRO A 128 39.33 12.32 6.21
C PRO A 128 39.87 13.22 5.08
N VAL A 129 39.35 13.04 3.86
CA VAL A 129 39.59 13.97 2.75
C VAL A 129 38.88 15.29 3.06
N TYR A 130 39.60 16.25 3.63
CA TYR A 130 39.19 17.65 3.61
C TYR A 130 39.44 18.17 2.19
N SER A 131 38.37 18.50 1.47
CA SER A 131 38.48 19.20 0.19
C SER A 131 39.19 20.54 0.40
N ARG A 132 40.39 20.68 -0.18
CA ARG A 132 41.08 21.98 -0.35
C ARG A 132 40.13 22.96 -1.05
N ALA A 133 39.79 24.05 -0.38
CA ALA A 133 39.26 25.25 -1.03
C ALA A 133 40.45 26.12 -1.47
N TYR A 134 40.47 26.55 -2.73
CA TYR A 134 41.40 27.58 -3.21
C TYR A 134 41.02 28.94 -2.60
N PRO A 135 41.99 29.82 -2.29
CA PRO A 135 41.71 31.07 -1.58
C PRO A 135 41.18 32.15 -2.54
N LEU A 136 40.05 32.76 -2.19
CA LEU A 136 39.71 34.12 -2.61
C LEU A 136 40.21 35.05 -1.50
N HIS A 137 41.30 35.76 -1.77
CA HIS A 137 41.79 36.87 -0.96
C HIS A 137 40.91 38.09 -1.19
N TYR A 138 40.30 38.63 -0.13
CA TYR A 138 40.31 40.07 0.16
C TYR A 138 40.20 40.25 1.68
N GLY A 139 41.15 41.02 2.23
CA GLY A 139 41.58 40.93 3.62
C GLY A 139 40.68 41.60 4.66
N SER A 140 40.79 41.10 5.89
CA SER A 140 40.98 41.85 7.14
C SER A 140 40.78 40.87 8.31
N GLY A 141 41.75 40.82 9.22
CA GLY A 141 41.93 39.72 10.15
C GLY A 141 40.99 39.73 11.36
N VAL A 142 40.75 38.55 11.94
CA VAL A 142 40.36 38.36 13.34
C VAL A 142 40.92 37.03 13.86
N ARG A 143 41.42 37.04 15.10
CA ARG A 143 42.11 35.97 15.84
C ARG A 143 41.26 34.70 16.02
N TYR A 144 41.92 33.54 16.00
CA TYR A 144 41.35 32.24 16.36
C TYR A 144 41.06 32.13 17.86
N GLY A 145 39.79 31.90 18.21
CA GLY A 145 39.34 31.54 19.55
C GLY A 145 38.82 30.11 19.60
N ALA A 146 39.29 29.35 20.58
CA ALA A 146 39.00 27.94 20.85
C ALA A 146 37.49 27.60 20.81
N SER A 147 37.02 26.98 19.72
CA SER A 147 35.60 26.60 19.58
C SER A 147 35.38 25.10 19.29
N SER A 148 36.37 24.37 18.79
CA SER A 148 36.16 23.00 18.31
C SER A 148 35.92 21.97 19.42
N ALA A 149 36.68 22.02 20.52
CA ALA A 149 36.53 21.06 21.63
C ALA A 149 35.26 21.30 22.46
N THR A 150 34.87 22.56 22.63
CA THR A 150 33.65 22.95 23.37
C THR A 150 32.40 22.62 22.56
N GLN A 151 32.42 22.86 21.24
CA GLN A 151 31.34 22.45 20.32
C GLN A 151 31.15 20.92 20.31
N LEU A 152 32.24 20.14 20.29
CA LEU A 152 32.18 18.67 20.34
C LEU A 152 31.62 18.12 21.66
N ARG A 153 31.92 18.77 22.80
CA ARG A 153 31.33 18.41 24.10
C ARG A 153 29.84 18.75 24.19
N ILE A 154 29.43 19.89 23.63
CA ILE A 154 28.01 20.29 23.55
C ILE A 154 27.24 19.34 22.63
N HIS A 155 27.82 18.96 21.49
CA HIS A 155 27.18 18.03 20.56
C HIS A 155 27.06 16.61 21.14
N ARG A 156 28.07 16.12 21.87
CA ARG A 156 27.96 14.84 22.60
C ARG A 156 26.90 14.87 23.71
N ARG A 157 26.81 15.97 24.47
CA ARG A 157 25.77 16.11 25.52
C ARG A 157 24.37 16.22 24.93
N GLN A 158 24.21 16.90 23.80
CA GLN A 158 22.93 16.96 23.08
C GLN A 158 22.55 15.59 22.49
N LEU A 159 23.50 14.88 21.87
CA LEU A 159 23.27 13.52 21.37
C LEU A 159 22.94 12.54 22.49
N SER A 160 23.64 12.56 23.62
CA SER A 160 23.29 11.70 24.76
C SER A 160 21.92 12.04 25.36
N SER A 161 21.52 13.32 25.36
CA SER A 161 20.19 13.73 25.80
C SER A 161 19.06 13.33 24.84
N ILE A 162 19.37 13.22 23.54
CA ILE A 162 18.45 12.76 22.50
C ILE A 162 18.36 11.23 22.51
N GLU A 163 19.48 10.52 22.70
CA GLU A 163 19.51 9.06 22.84
C GLU A 163 18.81 8.58 24.13
N LEU A 164 18.90 9.33 25.23
CA LEU A 164 18.10 9.08 26.43
C LEU A 164 16.60 9.31 26.14
N ARG A 165 16.24 10.43 25.50
CA ARG A 165 14.83 10.70 25.15
C ARG A 165 14.23 9.72 24.15
N ILE A 166 15.02 9.14 23.25
CA ILE A 166 14.54 8.16 22.26
C ILE A 166 14.28 6.80 22.91
N ASN A 167 15.16 6.35 23.81
CA ASN A 167 14.95 5.12 24.56
C ASN A 167 13.79 5.26 25.57
N ASP A 168 13.49 6.49 26.00
CA ASP A 168 12.36 6.81 26.87
C ASP A 168 11.06 7.18 26.10
N ALA A 169 11.09 7.44 24.79
CA ALA A 169 9.96 8.05 24.06
C ALA A 169 8.94 7.08 23.46
N VAL A 170 9.30 5.83 23.16
CA VAL A 170 8.31 4.81 22.79
C VAL A 170 8.86 3.46 23.25
N PRO A 171 8.70 3.09 24.53
CA PRO A 171 8.92 1.71 24.87
C PRO A 171 7.88 0.93 24.06
N LEU A 172 8.29 0.04 23.16
CA LEU A 172 7.40 -0.97 22.57
C LEU A 172 7.03 -2.01 23.65
N ASN A 173 6.72 -1.54 24.85
CA ASN A 173 6.21 -2.37 25.94
C ASN A 173 4.67 -2.46 25.79
N PRO A 174 4.06 -3.51 26.35
CA PRO A 174 2.61 -3.68 26.28
C PRO A 174 1.83 -2.46 26.77
N LEU A 175 2.38 -1.68 27.71
CA LEU A 175 1.76 -0.49 28.26
C LEU A 175 1.61 0.62 27.22
N SER A 176 2.64 0.92 26.42
CA SER A 176 2.56 1.94 25.38
C SER A 176 1.60 1.56 24.25
N PHE A 177 1.51 0.26 23.93
CA PHE A 177 0.49 -0.22 23.00
C PHE A 177 -0.92 -0.02 23.54
N VAL A 178 -1.16 -0.35 24.82
CA VAL A 178 -2.45 -0.10 25.50
C VAL A 178 -2.77 1.41 25.52
N MET A 179 -1.79 2.27 25.76
CA MET A 179 -1.98 3.73 25.73
C MET A 179 -2.33 4.23 24.32
N LEU A 180 -1.71 3.68 23.27
CA LEU A 180 -2.04 4.01 21.88
C LEU A 180 -3.48 3.60 21.55
N LEU A 181 -3.87 2.38 21.91
CA LEU A 181 -5.25 1.89 21.75
C LEU A 181 -6.25 2.79 22.49
N ARG A 182 -5.96 3.15 23.74
CA ARG A 182 -6.80 4.07 24.51
C ARG A 182 -6.91 5.43 23.83
N ALA A 183 -5.81 5.98 23.32
CA ALA A 183 -5.82 7.28 22.64
C ALA A 183 -6.68 7.26 21.38
N HIS A 184 -6.63 6.19 20.59
CA HIS A 184 -7.32 6.11 19.29
C HIS A 184 -8.75 5.58 19.37
N LEU A 185 -9.05 4.65 20.28
CA LEU A 185 -10.35 3.98 20.38
C LEU A 185 -11.23 4.48 21.54
N LEU A 186 -10.67 5.18 22.52
CA LEU A 186 -11.45 5.70 23.65
C LEU A 186 -11.42 7.22 23.67
N SER A 187 -10.22 7.81 23.67
CA SER A 187 -10.03 9.24 23.91
C SER A 187 -10.08 10.11 22.65
N TYR A 188 -10.06 9.52 21.46
CA TYR A 188 -10.17 10.26 20.21
C TYR A 188 -11.47 11.06 20.17
N ARG A 189 -11.41 12.33 19.79
CA ARG A 189 -12.57 13.23 19.81
C ARG A 189 -13.18 13.36 18.43
N CYS A 190 -14.47 13.06 18.31
CA CYS A 190 -15.24 13.15 17.08
C CYS A 190 -16.48 14.03 17.26
N ALA A 191 -17.09 14.46 16.17
CA ALA A 191 -18.29 15.30 16.21
C ALA A 191 -19.45 14.58 16.94
N SER A 192 -20.26 15.32 17.71
CA SER A 192 -21.39 14.73 18.43
C SER A 192 -22.57 14.32 17.55
N ASN A 193 -22.67 14.86 16.34
CA ASN A 193 -23.79 14.67 15.41
C ASN A 193 -23.51 13.64 14.30
N LEU A 194 -22.65 12.66 14.53
CA LEU A 194 -22.40 11.59 13.56
C LEU A 194 -23.64 10.69 13.43
N ASN A 195 -24.05 10.42 12.19
CA ASN A 195 -25.14 9.50 11.87
C ASN A 195 -24.60 8.10 11.53
N LEU A 196 -25.50 7.14 11.30
CA LEU A 196 -25.17 5.74 11.03
C LEU A 196 -24.24 5.55 9.82
N ALA A 197 -24.24 6.46 8.85
CA ALA A 197 -23.38 6.34 7.67
C ALA A 197 -21.88 6.38 8.02
N TYR A 198 -21.51 6.96 9.17
CA TYR A 198 -20.11 6.95 9.63
C TYR A 198 -19.63 5.57 10.08
N ASN A 199 -20.54 4.63 10.37
CA ASN A 199 -20.19 3.26 10.76
C ASN A 199 -19.69 2.41 9.57
N PHE A 200 -19.86 2.86 8.31
CA PHE A 200 -19.39 2.10 7.14
C PHE A 200 -17.85 1.92 7.10
N GLY A 201 -17.08 2.83 7.71
CA GLY A 201 -15.63 2.64 7.85
C GLY A 201 -15.30 1.46 8.77
N PHE A 202 -16.01 1.33 9.89
CA PHE A 202 -15.89 0.19 10.79
C PHE A 202 -16.35 -1.12 10.12
N LEU A 203 -17.50 -1.09 9.42
CA LEU A 203 -18.00 -2.25 8.68
C LEU A 203 -17.01 -2.75 7.63
N LEU A 204 -16.35 -1.85 6.90
CA LEU A 204 -15.28 -2.20 5.98
C LEU A 204 -14.13 -2.93 6.67
N GLY A 205 -13.63 -2.39 7.80
CA GLY A 205 -12.59 -3.05 8.59
C GLY A 205 -13.00 -4.44 9.07
N LEU A 206 -14.23 -4.59 9.56
CA LEU A 206 -14.81 -5.86 9.99
C LEU A 206 -14.91 -6.87 8.83
N SER A 207 -15.48 -6.46 7.70
CA SER A 207 -15.62 -7.32 6.51
C SER A 207 -14.26 -7.71 5.94
N TYR A 208 -13.28 -6.81 5.94
CA TYR A 208 -11.92 -7.09 5.48
C TYR A 208 -11.21 -8.10 6.38
N GLY A 209 -11.34 -7.95 7.70
CA GLY A 209 -10.85 -8.94 8.67
C GLY A 209 -11.47 -10.33 8.46
N LEU A 210 -12.77 -10.39 8.20
CA LEU A 210 -13.47 -11.64 7.86
C LEU A 210 -12.90 -12.27 6.58
N GLN A 211 -12.62 -11.48 5.53
CA GLN A 211 -12.03 -11.98 4.28
C GLN A 211 -10.63 -12.55 4.48
N ILE A 212 -9.79 -11.90 5.28
CA ILE A 212 -8.45 -12.42 5.61
C ILE A 212 -8.55 -13.72 6.39
N ALA A 213 -9.38 -13.76 7.44
CA ALA A 213 -9.50 -14.95 8.29
C ALA A 213 -10.02 -16.17 7.49
N THR A 214 -11.06 -15.98 6.68
CA THR A 214 -11.62 -17.04 5.83
C THR A 214 -10.66 -17.43 4.70
N GLY A 215 -9.97 -16.46 4.08
CA GLY A 215 -8.99 -16.70 3.03
C GLY A 215 -7.78 -17.50 3.52
N LEU A 216 -7.24 -17.17 4.69
CA LEU A 216 -6.16 -17.93 5.34
C LEU A 216 -6.57 -19.39 5.58
N TRP A 217 -7.80 -19.62 6.05
CA TRP A 217 -8.31 -20.97 6.26
C TRP A 217 -8.44 -21.74 4.94
N LEU A 218 -9.05 -21.12 3.91
CA LEU A 218 -9.22 -21.73 2.58
C LEU A 218 -7.88 -22.07 1.92
N ALA A 219 -6.88 -21.20 2.09
CA ALA A 219 -5.53 -21.39 1.56
C ALA A 219 -4.86 -22.68 2.07
N THR A 220 -5.21 -23.18 3.25
CA THR A 220 -4.63 -24.43 3.78
C THR A 220 -5.06 -25.69 3.02
N ARG A 221 -6.14 -25.62 2.23
CA ARG A 221 -6.72 -26.76 1.50
C ARG A 221 -6.82 -26.55 0.00
N TYR A 222 -6.64 -25.31 -0.46
CA TYR A 222 -6.70 -24.97 -1.88
C TYR A 222 -5.42 -25.37 -2.61
N SER A 223 -5.55 -25.86 -3.85
CA SER A 223 -4.43 -26.15 -4.76
C SER A 223 -4.49 -25.25 -5.99
N ALA A 224 -3.47 -24.40 -6.16
CA ALA A 224 -3.34 -23.48 -7.30
C ALA A 224 -2.80 -24.18 -8.56
N ASP A 225 -3.43 -25.29 -8.97
CA ASP A 225 -3.09 -25.98 -10.21
C ASP A 225 -4.31 -26.10 -11.13
N GLY A 226 -4.13 -25.85 -12.43
CA GLY A 226 -5.24 -25.83 -13.38
C GLY A 226 -5.97 -27.16 -13.53
N SER A 227 -5.39 -28.28 -13.09
CA SER A 227 -6.03 -29.60 -13.06
C SER A 227 -6.81 -29.89 -11.77
N THR A 228 -6.42 -29.29 -10.64
CA THR A 228 -6.99 -29.61 -9.31
C THR A 228 -7.72 -28.45 -8.64
N ALA A 229 -7.61 -27.22 -9.13
CA ALA A 229 -8.17 -26.03 -8.46
C ALA A 229 -9.69 -26.11 -8.30
N PHE A 230 -10.38 -26.48 -9.37
CA PHE A 230 -11.83 -26.63 -9.37
C PHE A 230 -12.28 -27.74 -8.40
N THR A 231 -11.65 -28.91 -8.48
CA THR A 231 -11.98 -30.04 -7.59
C THR A 231 -11.64 -29.73 -6.14
N ALA A 232 -10.53 -29.05 -5.84
CA ALA A 232 -10.17 -28.63 -4.49
C ALA A 232 -11.22 -27.72 -3.86
N VAL A 233 -11.77 -26.76 -4.63
CA VAL A 233 -12.86 -25.90 -4.14
C VAL A 233 -14.14 -26.70 -3.85
N HIS A 234 -14.47 -27.70 -4.66
CA HIS A 234 -15.60 -28.59 -4.41
C HIS A 234 -15.39 -29.50 -3.19
N THR A 235 -14.18 -30.05 -3.01
CA THR A 235 -13.80 -30.82 -1.82
C THR A 235 -13.89 -29.96 -0.56
N ILE A 236 -13.42 -28.71 -0.59
CA ILE A 236 -13.62 -27.77 0.53
C ILE A 236 -15.11 -27.62 0.85
N GLN A 237 -15.95 -27.45 -0.16
CA GLN A 237 -17.37 -27.23 0.05
C GLN A 237 -18.10 -28.46 0.60
N ARG A 238 -17.76 -29.67 0.14
CA ARG A 238 -18.54 -30.88 0.44
C ARG A 238 -17.95 -31.72 1.56
N ASP A 239 -16.62 -31.84 1.61
CA ASP A 239 -15.95 -32.87 2.40
C ASP A 239 -15.27 -32.30 3.65
N VAL A 240 -14.97 -30.99 3.67
CA VAL A 240 -14.35 -30.34 4.83
C VAL A 240 -15.43 -29.86 5.80
N PHE A 241 -15.27 -30.20 7.08
CA PHE A 241 -16.16 -29.74 8.14
C PHE A 241 -16.31 -28.21 8.13
N SER A 242 -17.55 -27.73 8.04
CA SER A 242 -17.90 -26.30 7.89
C SER A 242 -17.27 -25.59 6.69
N GLY A 243 -16.68 -26.32 5.73
CA GLY A 243 -16.01 -25.73 4.59
C GLY A 243 -16.98 -25.02 3.62
N TRP A 244 -18.22 -25.50 3.51
CA TRP A 244 -19.28 -24.77 2.80
C TRP A 244 -19.51 -23.37 3.41
N LEU A 245 -19.50 -23.25 4.74
CA LEU A 245 -19.75 -21.99 5.44
C LEU A 245 -18.57 -21.04 5.28
N VAL A 246 -17.34 -21.53 5.47
CA VAL A 246 -16.13 -20.69 5.30
C VAL A 246 -16.00 -20.21 3.86
N LYS A 247 -16.25 -21.08 2.87
CA LYS A 247 -16.30 -20.70 1.46
C LYS A 247 -17.40 -19.66 1.21
N ALA A 248 -18.60 -19.85 1.74
CA ALA A 248 -19.71 -18.91 1.58
C ALA A 248 -19.40 -17.54 2.24
N LEU A 249 -18.79 -17.51 3.42
CA LEU A 249 -18.35 -16.28 4.08
C LEU A 249 -17.28 -15.55 3.25
N HIS A 250 -16.39 -16.29 2.57
CA HIS A 250 -15.40 -15.68 1.68
C HIS A 250 -16.05 -15.13 0.40
N THR A 251 -16.89 -15.92 -0.29
CA THR A 251 -17.51 -15.49 -1.55
C THR A 251 -18.57 -14.39 -1.32
N THR A 252 -19.52 -14.61 -0.42
CA THR A 252 -20.60 -13.65 -0.13
C THR A 252 -20.08 -12.46 0.67
N GLY A 253 -19.07 -12.67 1.53
CA GLY A 253 -18.44 -11.59 2.25
C GLY A 253 -17.63 -10.65 1.35
N SER A 254 -17.10 -11.12 0.21
CA SER A 254 -16.52 -10.23 -0.82
C SER A 254 -17.56 -9.21 -1.33
N SER A 255 -18.80 -9.65 -1.61
CA SER A 255 -19.90 -8.72 -1.94
C SER A 255 -20.20 -7.75 -0.80
N ALA A 256 -20.17 -8.21 0.46
CA ALA A 256 -20.34 -7.32 1.61
C ALA A 256 -19.24 -6.25 1.71
N VAL A 257 -17.98 -6.58 1.38
CA VAL A 257 -16.88 -5.61 1.28
C VAL A 257 -17.20 -4.54 0.24
N PHE A 258 -17.63 -4.91 -0.98
CA PHE A 258 -17.95 -3.92 -2.02
C PHE A 258 -19.18 -3.06 -1.69
N ILE A 259 -20.22 -3.64 -1.09
CA ILE A 259 -21.39 -2.87 -0.63
C ILE A 259 -20.96 -1.82 0.40
N ALA A 260 -20.23 -2.24 1.44
CA ALA A 260 -19.73 -1.33 2.47
C ALA A 260 -18.76 -0.28 1.88
N MET A 261 -17.93 -0.67 0.90
CA MET A 261 -17.02 0.23 0.19
C MET A 261 -17.77 1.32 -0.56
N PHE A 262 -18.75 0.93 -1.38
CA PHE A 262 -19.55 1.88 -2.14
C PHE A 262 -20.35 2.81 -1.23
N CYS A 263 -20.96 2.28 -0.15
CA CYS A 263 -21.63 3.12 0.84
C CYS A 263 -20.66 4.09 1.55
N HIS A 264 -19.44 3.64 1.87
CA HIS A 264 -18.43 4.49 2.51
C HIS A 264 -17.94 5.61 1.57
N MET A 265 -17.70 5.29 0.30
CA MET A 265 -17.34 6.26 -0.73
C MET A 265 -18.49 7.24 -0.99
N LEU A 266 -19.72 6.75 -1.14
CA LEU A 266 -20.91 7.57 -1.35
C LEU A 266 -21.16 8.54 -0.19
N ARG A 267 -20.96 8.10 1.05
CA ARG A 267 -21.00 8.97 2.23
C ARG A 267 -19.94 10.08 2.13
N SER A 268 -18.73 9.74 1.71
CA SER A 268 -17.64 10.72 1.55
C SER A 268 -17.96 11.78 0.50
N THR A 269 -18.53 11.37 -0.64
CA THR A 269 -18.93 12.30 -1.71
C THR A 269 -20.15 13.13 -1.30
N TYR A 270 -21.16 12.51 -0.68
CA TYR A 270 -22.40 13.16 -0.27
C TYR A 270 -22.16 14.27 0.77
N PHE A 271 -21.37 14.00 1.81
CA PHE A 271 -21.01 15.01 2.82
C PHE A 271 -19.78 15.84 2.43
N ARG A 272 -19.26 15.71 1.20
CA ARG A 272 -18.05 16.41 0.73
C ARG A 272 -16.83 16.20 1.65
N SER A 273 -16.75 15.07 2.34
CA SER A 273 -15.63 14.73 3.21
C SER A 273 -14.30 14.67 2.46
N TYR A 274 -14.31 14.31 1.17
CA TYR A 274 -13.11 14.24 0.33
C TYR A 274 -12.35 15.57 0.25
N ALA A 275 -13.07 16.70 0.28
CA ALA A 275 -12.47 18.03 0.18
C ALA A 275 -11.69 18.41 1.44
N TYR A 276 -12.23 18.07 2.61
CA TYR A 276 -11.55 18.30 3.90
C TYR A 276 -10.48 17.23 4.18
N LEU A 277 -10.80 15.96 3.92
CA LEU A 277 -9.96 14.79 4.20
C LEU A 277 -9.22 14.30 2.96
N ARG A 278 -8.48 15.19 2.28
CA ARG A 278 -7.85 14.88 0.99
C ARG A 278 -6.90 13.68 1.03
N LEU A 279 -6.05 13.58 2.05
CA LEU A 279 -5.10 12.46 2.18
C LEU A 279 -5.81 11.14 2.52
N ALA A 280 -6.85 11.19 3.36
CA ALA A 280 -7.68 10.02 3.62
C ALA A 280 -8.44 9.59 2.35
N TRP A 281 -8.93 10.53 1.55
CA TRP A 281 -9.59 10.25 0.28
C TRP A 281 -8.65 9.56 -0.72
N ILE A 282 -7.45 10.10 -0.93
CA ILE A 282 -6.46 9.51 -1.84
C ILE A 282 -6.06 8.09 -1.38
N THR A 283 -5.76 7.90 -0.09
CA THR A 283 -5.46 6.56 0.44
C THR A 283 -6.65 5.61 0.36
N GLY A 284 -7.88 6.12 0.50
CA GLY A 284 -9.11 5.37 0.28
C GLY A 284 -9.28 4.91 -1.16
N LEU A 285 -8.99 5.76 -2.15
CA LEU A 285 -9.00 5.39 -3.57
C LEU A 285 -7.92 4.33 -3.90
N MET A 286 -6.74 4.41 -3.28
CA MET A 286 -5.71 3.37 -3.40
C MET A 286 -6.19 2.03 -2.83
N LEU A 287 -6.85 2.05 -1.66
CA LEU A 287 -7.46 0.85 -1.05
C LEU A 287 -8.59 0.27 -1.92
N TYR A 288 -9.41 1.14 -2.52
CA TYR A 288 -10.45 0.73 -3.47
C TYR A 288 -9.84 -0.02 -4.66
N ALA A 289 -8.81 0.55 -5.30
CA ALA A 289 -8.11 -0.09 -6.42
C ALA A 289 -7.47 -1.43 -6.01
N ALA A 290 -6.81 -1.49 -4.85
CA ALA A 290 -6.22 -2.72 -4.33
C ALA A 290 -7.29 -3.81 -4.06
N THR A 291 -8.46 -3.40 -3.57
CA THR A 291 -9.60 -4.30 -3.32
C THR A 291 -10.19 -4.83 -4.62
N MET A 292 -10.33 -3.99 -5.66
CA MET A 292 -10.76 -4.41 -7.00
C MET A 292 -9.82 -5.47 -7.59
N VAL A 293 -8.51 -5.22 -7.54
CA VAL A 293 -7.50 -6.18 -8.04
C VAL A 293 -7.57 -7.48 -7.25
N THR A 294 -7.63 -7.40 -5.91
CA THR A 294 -7.75 -8.57 -5.04
C THR A 294 -8.97 -9.41 -5.40
N ALA A 295 -10.14 -8.79 -5.54
CA ALA A 295 -11.39 -9.48 -5.81
C ALA A 295 -11.37 -10.17 -7.18
N PHE A 296 -10.85 -9.49 -8.21
CA PHE A 296 -10.67 -10.10 -9.52
C PHE A 296 -9.74 -11.32 -9.45
N LEU A 297 -8.57 -11.20 -8.81
CA LEU A 297 -7.63 -12.32 -8.69
C LEU A 297 -8.25 -13.50 -7.94
N GLY A 298 -8.99 -13.22 -6.86
CA GLY A 298 -9.71 -14.23 -6.06
C GLY A 298 -10.81 -14.93 -6.86
N TYR A 299 -11.53 -14.18 -7.70
CA TYR A 299 -12.57 -14.71 -8.57
C TYR A 299 -12.05 -15.72 -9.59
N VAL A 300 -10.77 -15.62 -9.98
CA VAL A 300 -10.15 -16.55 -10.93
C VAL A 300 -9.77 -17.89 -10.27
N LEU A 301 -9.57 -17.92 -8.95
CA LEU A 301 -9.03 -19.08 -8.24
C LEU A 301 -9.90 -20.35 -8.29
N PRO A 302 -11.25 -20.29 -8.27
CA PRO A 302 -12.08 -21.49 -8.45
C PRO A 302 -11.85 -22.19 -9.79
N TRP A 303 -11.30 -21.50 -10.79
CA TRP A 303 -10.96 -22.06 -12.10
C TRP A 303 -12.18 -22.68 -12.82
N GLY A 304 -13.37 -22.12 -12.57
CA GLY A 304 -14.60 -22.43 -13.30
C GLY A 304 -14.69 -21.72 -14.66
N LEU A 305 -15.79 -21.93 -15.37
CA LEU A 305 -15.98 -21.40 -16.72
C LEU A 305 -15.90 -19.86 -16.77
N MET A 306 -16.64 -19.17 -15.89
CA MET A 306 -16.59 -17.70 -15.80
C MET A 306 -15.25 -17.18 -15.29
N SER A 307 -14.62 -17.89 -14.34
CA SER A 307 -13.28 -17.57 -13.82
C SER A 307 -12.24 -17.48 -14.95
N TYR A 308 -12.18 -18.52 -15.78
CA TYR A 308 -11.18 -18.64 -16.85
C TYR A 308 -11.38 -17.62 -17.96
N TRP A 309 -12.61 -17.50 -18.47
CA TRP A 309 -12.91 -16.59 -19.56
C TRP A 309 -12.91 -15.14 -19.09
N GLY A 310 -13.34 -14.86 -17.85
CA GLY A 310 -13.20 -13.56 -17.20
C GLY A 310 -11.74 -13.12 -17.11
N ALA A 311 -10.84 -14.01 -16.69
CA ALA A 311 -9.40 -13.75 -16.69
C ALA A 311 -8.87 -13.41 -18.09
N THR A 312 -9.29 -14.20 -19.09
CA THR A 312 -8.88 -14.02 -20.48
C THR A 312 -9.35 -12.67 -21.03
N VAL A 313 -10.61 -12.29 -20.80
CA VAL A 313 -11.15 -11.01 -21.28
C VAL A 313 -10.48 -9.83 -20.58
N ILE A 314 -10.42 -9.83 -19.25
CA ILE A 314 -9.92 -8.69 -18.46
C ILE A 314 -8.43 -8.47 -18.72
N VAL A 315 -7.60 -9.52 -18.72
CA VAL A 315 -6.17 -9.35 -18.99
C VAL A 315 -5.95 -8.88 -20.43
N ASN A 316 -6.74 -9.36 -21.40
CA ASN A 316 -6.63 -8.90 -22.78
C ASN A 316 -6.98 -7.43 -22.97
N LEU A 317 -7.68 -6.76 -22.06
CA LEU A 317 -7.85 -5.30 -22.10
C LEU A 317 -6.50 -4.56 -22.07
N LEU A 318 -5.50 -5.15 -21.40
CA LEU A 318 -4.15 -4.59 -21.27
C LEU A 318 -3.29 -4.78 -22.53
N ALA A 319 -3.82 -5.39 -23.60
CA ALA A 319 -3.10 -5.51 -24.87
C ALA A 319 -2.76 -4.16 -25.54
N VAL A 320 -3.30 -3.05 -25.02
CA VAL A 320 -2.91 -1.69 -25.41
C VAL A 320 -1.47 -1.37 -25.00
N VAL A 321 -0.91 -2.07 -24.00
CA VAL A 321 0.49 -1.99 -23.59
C VAL A 321 1.26 -3.18 -24.19
N PRO A 322 2.32 -2.95 -24.99
CA PRO A 322 3.11 -4.02 -25.57
C PRO A 322 3.61 -5.02 -24.52
N TYR A 323 3.53 -6.31 -24.83
CA TYR A 323 3.97 -7.44 -23.98
C TYR A 323 3.29 -7.60 -22.61
N ALA A 324 2.36 -6.72 -22.20
CA ALA A 324 1.70 -6.80 -20.89
C ALA A 324 0.92 -8.10 -20.72
N VAL A 325 0.13 -8.50 -21.73
CA VAL A 325 -0.68 -9.73 -21.69
C VAL A 325 0.18 -10.98 -21.45
N PRO A 326 1.18 -11.30 -22.31
CA PRO A 326 1.97 -12.51 -22.10
C PRO A 326 2.82 -12.45 -20.83
N TRP A 327 3.24 -11.26 -20.39
CA TRP A 327 3.94 -11.11 -19.13
C TRP A 327 3.04 -11.42 -17.93
N ILE A 328 1.79 -10.92 -17.90
CA ILE A 328 0.83 -11.19 -16.81
C ILE A 328 0.45 -12.66 -16.80
N LEU A 329 0.03 -13.21 -17.94
CA LEU A 329 -0.42 -14.60 -18.05
C LEU A 329 0.73 -15.60 -17.86
N GLY A 330 1.97 -15.22 -18.14
CA GLY A 330 3.11 -16.13 -18.17
C GLY A 330 3.13 -17.01 -19.42
N GLY A 331 2.57 -16.51 -20.52
CA GLY A 331 2.37 -17.22 -21.78
C GLY A 331 1.29 -16.54 -22.63
N TRP A 332 0.94 -17.08 -23.79
CA TRP A 332 -0.03 -16.46 -24.71
C TRP A 332 -1.50 -16.62 -24.29
N TYR A 333 -1.79 -17.57 -23.42
CA TYR A 333 -3.12 -17.86 -22.90
C TYR A 333 -3.05 -18.20 -21.41
N ALA A 334 -4.19 -18.13 -20.73
CA ALA A 334 -4.26 -18.44 -19.30
C ALA A 334 -3.98 -19.93 -19.06
N THR A 335 -3.05 -20.22 -18.15
CA THR A 335 -2.62 -21.59 -17.78
C THR A 335 -2.46 -21.73 -16.27
N HIS A 336 -1.99 -22.89 -15.81
CA HIS A 336 -1.61 -23.12 -14.42
C HIS A 336 -0.55 -22.11 -13.92
N VAL A 337 0.32 -21.59 -14.80
CA VAL A 337 1.28 -20.53 -14.44
C VAL A 337 0.56 -19.24 -14.06
N THR A 338 -0.46 -18.84 -14.83
CA THR A 338 -1.31 -17.70 -14.54
C THR A 338 -1.99 -17.87 -13.18
N LEU A 339 -2.59 -19.05 -12.95
CA LEU A 339 -3.33 -19.34 -11.73
C LEU A 339 -2.45 -19.26 -10.47
N ARG A 340 -1.23 -19.82 -10.52
CA ARG A 340 -0.27 -19.74 -9.40
C ARG A 340 0.13 -18.30 -9.09
N ARG A 341 0.37 -17.48 -10.12
CA ARG A 341 0.68 -16.05 -9.94
C ARG A 341 -0.48 -15.29 -9.32
N PHE A 342 -1.70 -15.55 -9.80
CA PHE A 342 -2.90 -14.89 -9.29
C PHE A 342 -3.18 -15.30 -7.85
N TYR A 343 -2.95 -16.57 -7.48
CA TYR A 343 -3.03 -17.03 -6.10
C TYR A 343 -2.07 -16.28 -5.17
N VAL A 344 -0.79 -16.18 -5.54
CA VAL A 344 0.21 -15.45 -4.73
C VAL A 344 -0.18 -13.97 -4.57
N LEU A 345 -0.58 -13.32 -5.66
CA LEU A 345 -1.00 -11.91 -5.62
C LEU A 345 -2.28 -11.70 -4.80
N HIS A 346 -3.28 -12.57 -4.95
CA HIS A 346 -4.51 -12.54 -4.17
C HIS A 346 -4.25 -12.73 -2.68
N PHE A 347 -3.21 -13.46 -2.30
CA PHE A 347 -2.81 -13.64 -0.90
C PHE A 347 -2.03 -12.44 -0.35
N VAL A 348 -1.11 -11.87 -1.14
CA VAL A 348 -0.20 -10.80 -0.68
C VAL A 348 -0.86 -9.42 -0.66
N ILE A 349 -1.65 -9.07 -1.68
CA ILE A 349 -2.26 -7.73 -1.80
C ILE A 349 -3.13 -7.42 -0.58
N PRO A 350 -3.96 -8.34 -0.06
CA PRO A 350 -4.79 -8.04 1.11
C PRO A 350 -3.99 -7.65 2.34
N LEU A 351 -2.87 -8.35 2.59
CA LEU A 351 -1.98 -8.11 3.72
C LEU A 351 -1.28 -6.76 3.60
N LEU A 352 -0.85 -6.38 2.39
CA LEU A 352 -0.30 -5.05 2.13
C LEU A 352 -1.36 -3.96 2.32
N ALA A 353 -2.59 -4.22 1.92
CA ALA A 353 -3.69 -3.29 2.12
C ALA A 353 -4.08 -3.14 3.61
N CYS A 354 -3.81 -4.09 4.51
CA CYS A 354 -3.92 -3.85 5.96
C CYS A 354 -3.04 -2.68 6.43
N LEU A 355 -1.83 -2.59 5.89
CA LEU A 355 -0.92 -1.49 6.18
C LEU A 355 -1.44 -0.18 5.56
N GLY A 356 -2.06 -0.26 4.37
CA GLY A 356 -2.81 0.84 3.76
C GLY A 356 -3.98 1.34 4.62
N ILE A 357 -4.74 0.44 5.25
CA ILE A 357 -5.83 0.79 6.18
C ILE A 357 -5.27 1.52 7.40
N GLY A 358 -4.12 1.08 7.94
CA GLY A 358 -3.43 1.80 9.01
C GLY A 358 -3.07 3.24 8.62
N MET A 359 -2.52 3.44 7.42
CA MET A 359 -2.23 4.78 6.89
C MET A 359 -3.50 5.61 6.66
N HIS A 360 -4.57 4.99 6.16
CA HIS A 360 -5.85 5.66 5.94
C HIS A 360 -6.46 6.18 7.25
N ILE A 361 -6.47 5.36 8.31
CA ILE A 361 -6.92 5.75 9.65
C ILE A 361 -6.00 6.82 10.24
N PHE A 362 -4.69 6.72 10.04
CA PHE A 362 -3.73 7.72 10.51
C PHE A 362 -4.03 9.11 9.91
N TYR A 363 -4.23 9.22 8.60
CA TYR A 363 -4.57 10.50 7.97
C TYR A 363 -5.94 11.03 8.41
N LEU A 364 -6.91 10.15 8.65
CA LEU A 364 -8.19 10.53 9.26
C LEU A 364 -8.00 11.13 10.66
N HIS A 365 -7.20 10.47 11.51
CA HIS A 365 -6.98 10.91 12.89
C HIS A 365 -6.15 12.19 12.98
N LEU A 366 -5.28 12.44 11.99
CA LEU A 366 -4.50 13.68 11.90
C LEU A 366 -5.38 14.91 11.69
N GLN A 367 -6.38 14.84 10.81
CA GLN A 367 -7.27 15.96 10.49
C GLN A 367 -8.57 15.97 11.33
N GLY A 368 -8.99 14.83 11.87
CA GLY A 368 -10.25 14.67 12.57
C GLY A 368 -11.41 14.33 11.62
N SER A 369 -12.38 13.53 12.08
CA SER A 369 -13.56 13.19 11.27
C SER A 369 -14.38 14.42 10.91
N THR A 370 -14.92 14.44 9.68
CA THR A 370 -16.02 15.35 9.31
C THR A 370 -17.31 14.95 10.00
N ASN A 371 -18.34 15.79 9.86
CA ASN A 371 -19.71 15.51 10.29
C ASN A 371 -20.70 15.65 9.12
N PRO A 372 -22.00 15.32 9.29
CA PRO A 372 -23.00 15.40 8.21
C PRO A 372 -23.18 16.79 7.56
N LEU A 373 -22.70 17.87 8.20
CA LEU A 373 -22.70 19.22 7.63
C LEU A 373 -21.45 19.50 6.76
N GLY A 374 -20.58 18.50 6.54
CA GLY A 374 -19.44 18.56 5.62
C GLY A 374 -18.19 19.26 6.16
N GLY A 375 -18.15 19.56 7.45
CA GLY A 375 -17.00 20.21 8.09
C GLY A 375 -16.66 19.63 9.46
N THR A 376 -15.88 20.38 10.23
CA THR A 376 -15.61 20.08 11.65
C THR A 376 -16.58 20.83 12.57
N THR A 377 -16.61 20.46 13.85
CA THR A 377 -17.38 21.17 14.87
C THR A 377 -16.56 21.28 16.16
N ALA A 378 -16.86 22.32 16.95
CA ALA A 378 -16.35 22.49 18.31
C ALA A 378 -17.01 21.51 19.30
N LEU A 379 -18.23 21.06 19.00
CA LEU A 379 -18.97 20.08 19.80
C LEU A 379 -18.45 18.67 19.55
N ARG A 380 -17.37 18.31 20.25
CA ARG A 380 -16.73 16.99 20.14
C ARG A 380 -16.92 16.14 21.39
N VAL A 381 -17.29 14.88 21.16
CA VAL A 381 -17.40 13.84 22.19
C VAL A 381 -16.28 12.83 22.03
N ALA A 382 -15.94 12.13 23.11
CA ALA A 382 -15.01 11.00 23.04
C ALA A 382 -15.60 9.87 22.18
N PHE A 383 -14.74 9.18 21.43
CA PHE A 383 -15.14 8.07 20.56
C PHE A 383 -15.71 6.91 21.36
N GLY A 384 -15.02 6.52 22.44
CA GLY A 384 -15.53 5.54 23.40
C GLY A 384 -16.30 6.21 24.54
N PRO A 385 -17.39 5.59 25.06
CA PRO A 385 -17.93 4.28 24.69
C PRO A 385 -19.06 4.33 23.64
N SER A 386 -19.65 5.50 23.39
CA SER A 386 -20.91 5.61 22.64
C SER A 386 -20.77 5.27 21.15
N LEU A 387 -19.72 5.75 20.46
CA LEU A 387 -19.53 5.41 19.05
C LEU A 387 -19.05 3.98 18.86
N VAL A 388 -18.20 3.48 19.76
CA VAL A 388 -17.84 2.05 19.78
C VAL A 388 -19.10 1.17 19.91
N ALA A 389 -20.03 1.51 20.81
CA ALA A 389 -21.28 0.77 20.92
C ALA A 389 -22.20 0.91 19.68
N SER A 390 -22.18 2.06 19.01
CA SER A 390 -22.87 2.26 17.73
C SER A 390 -22.29 1.33 16.66
N ASP A 391 -20.97 1.35 16.49
CA ASP A 391 -20.24 0.51 15.54
C ASP A 391 -20.49 -0.97 15.77
N LEU A 392 -20.39 -1.44 17.02
CA LEU A 392 -20.66 -2.84 17.37
C LEU A 392 -22.11 -3.26 17.08
N ARG A 393 -23.10 -2.41 17.37
CA ARG A 393 -24.51 -2.71 17.04
C ARG A 393 -24.72 -2.83 15.54
N THR A 394 -24.13 -1.93 14.75
CA THR A 394 -24.23 -1.99 13.29
C THR A 394 -23.47 -3.19 12.73
N GLY A 395 -22.28 -3.49 13.26
CA GLY A 395 -21.51 -4.68 12.91
C GLY A 395 -22.29 -5.96 13.15
N LEU A 396 -22.91 -6.10 14.33
CA LEU A 396 -23.76 -7.25 14.64
C LEU A 396 -24.97 -7.36 13.71
N ALA A 397 -25.66 -6.24 13.43
CA ALA A 397 -26.78 -6.23 12.51
C ALA A 397 -26.39 -6.69 11.10
N VAL A 398 -25.29 -6.16 10.55
CA VAL A 398 -24.80 -6.51 9.21
C VAL A 398 -24.28 -7.95 9.15
N MET A 399 -23.59 -8.44 10.19
CA MET A 399 -23.17 -9.83 10.26
C MET A 399 -24.38 -10.78 10.30
N THR A 400 -25.42 -10.45 11.08
CA THR A 400 -26.67 -11.21 11.09
C THR A 400 -27.31 -11.23 9.69
N MET A 401 -27.37 -10.09 8.99
CA MET A 401 -27.86 -10.04 7.61
C MET A 401 -27.02 -10.90 6.66
N LEU A 402 -25.69 -10.92 6.82
CA LEU A 402 -24.80 -11.77 6.04
C LEU A 402 -25.07 -13.26 6.28
N PHE A 403 -25.28 -13.68 7.54
CA PHE A 403 -25.64 -15.07 7.85
C PHE A 403 -27.02 -15.46 7.32
N ILE A 404 -28.01 -14.57 7.42
CA ILE A 404 -29.33 -14.77 6.80
C ILE A 404 -29.18 -14.93 5.28
N GLN A 405 -28.42 -14.06 4.64
CA GLN A 405 -28.15 -14.11 3.21
C GLN A 405 -27.43 -15.40 2.79
N ILE A 406 -26.48 -15.90 3.60
CA ILE A 406 -25.81 -17.18 3.33
C ILE A 406 -26.77 -18.37 3.51
N GLY A 407 -27.59 -18.37 4.56
CA GLY A 407 -28.50 -19.48 4.86
C GLY A 407 -29.73 -19.53 3.95
N ALA A 408 -30.30 -18.38 3.61
CA ALA A 408 -31.51 -18.28 2.79
C ALA A 408 -31.24 -18.03 1.30
N ALA A 409 -30.01 -17.66 0.93
CA ALA A 409 -29.60 -17.38 -0.45
C ALA A 409 -30.53 -16.40 -1.19
N VAL A 410 -31.03 -15.36 -0.49
CA VAL A 410 -32.04 -14.41 -1.00
C VAL A 410 -31.57 -13.73 -2.29
N ILE A 411 -30.31 -13.29 -2.32
CA ILE A 411 -29.67 -12.69 -3.50
C ILE A 411 -28.62 -13.64 -4.09
N GLN A 412 -28.67 -13.88 -5.40
CA GLN A 412 -27.61 -14.61 -6.08
C GLN A 412 -26.46 -13.66 -6.44
N PHE A 413 -25.40 -13.66 -5.62
CA PHE A 413 -24.23 -12.83 -5.87
C PHE A 413 -23.26 -13.41 -6.90
N ASN A 414 -23.17 -14.74 -7.02
CA ASN A 414 -22.22 -15.41 -7.92
C ASN A 414 -22.92 -15.90 -9.19
N HIS A 415 -22.24 -15.85 -10.33
CA HIS A 415 -22.76 -16.41 -11.58
C HIS A 415 -22.81 -17.95 -11.56
N PRO A 416 -23.95 -18.59 -11.92
CA PRO A 416 -24.12 -20.05 -11.87
C PRO A 416 -23.11 -20.81 -12.73
N ASP A 417 -22.78 -20.31 -13.93
CA ASP A 417 -21.79 -20.92 -14.83
C ASP A 417 -20.39 -21.07 -14.21
N ASN A 418 -20.06 -20.34 -13.13
CA ASN A 418 -18.78 -20.54 -12.45
C ASN A 418 -18.72 -21.85 -11.64
N ALA A 419 -19.85 -22.54 -11.49
CA ALA A 419 -19.94 -23.90 -10.95
C ALA A 419 -19.74 -25.00 -12.02
N ILE A 420 -19.47 -24.62 -13.27
CA ILE A 420 -19.12 -25.54 -14.36
C ILE A 420 -17.59 -25.57 -14.49
N PRO A 421 -16.96 -26.76 -14.59
CA PRO A 421 -15.52 -26.85 -14.81
C PRO A 421 -15.14 -26.17 -16.13
N VAL A 422 -13.96 -25.54 -16.16
CA VAL A 422 -13.51 -24.82 -17.34
C VAL A 422 -13.41 -25.72 -18.58
N ASN A 423 -14.03 -25.27 -19.67
CA ASN A 423 -13.73 -25.75 -21.02
C ASN A 423 -13.03 -24.62 -21.80
N ARG A 424 -11.77 -24.84 -22.16
CA ARG A 424 -10.95 -23.82 -22.86
C ARG A 424 -11.36 -23.61 -24.32
N LEU A 425 -12.14 -24.53 -24.89
CA LEU A 425 -12.60 -24.48 -26.28
C LEU A 425 -13.99 -23.87 -26.43
N VAL A 426 -14.71 -23.66 -25.31
CA VAL A 426 -16.10 -23.19 -25.31
C VAL A 426 -16.23 -21.98 -24.41
N THR A 427 -16.52 -20.83 -24.99
CA THR A 427 -16.91 -19.62 -24.26
C THR A 427 -18.35 -19.76 -23.75
N PRO A 428 -18.68 -19.28 -22.54
CA PRO A 428 -20.07 -19.12 -22.13
C PRO A 428 -20.85 -18.25 -23.11
N LEU A 429 -22.17 -18.47 -23.15
CA LEU A 429 -23.07 -17.65 -23.98
C LEU A 429 -23.04 -16.18 -23.56
N HIS A 430 -22.98 -15.91 -22.25
CA HIS A 430 -22.97 -14.56 -21.68
C HIS A 430 -21.82 -14.39 -20.70
N ILE A 431 -20.68 -13.87 -21.17
CA ILE A 431 -19.57 -13.50 -20.29
C ILE A 431 -19.84 -12.14 -19.64
N VAL A 432 -20.07 -12.16 -18.33
CA VAL A 432 -20.26 -10.96 -17.50
C VAL A 432 -19.37 -11.05 -16.26
N PRO A 433 -18.80 -9.92 -15.79
CA PRO A 433 -18.08 -9.92 -14.54
C PRO A 433 -19.05 -9.89 -13.36
N GLU A 434 -18.50 -10.05 -12.17
CA GLU A 434 -19.24 -9.88 -10.91
C GLU A 434 -19.89 -8.50 -10.79
N TRP A 435 -20.99 -8.42 -10.04
CA TRP A 435 -21.88 -7.26 -10.03
C TRP A 435 -21.19 -5.93 -9.70
N TYR A 436 -20.19 -5.97 -8.81
CA TYR A 436 -19.40 -4.81 -8.40
C TYR A 436 -18.43 -4.29 -9.47
N PHE A 437 -18.32 -4.95 -10.61
CA PHE A 437 -17.57 -4.51 -11.79
C PHE A 437 -18.45 -4.10 -12.97
N LEU A 438 -19.78 -4.21 -12.86
CA LEU A 438 -20.69 -3.98 -13.98
C LEU A 438 -20.64 -2.53 -14.51
N ALA A 439 -20.42 -1.54 -13.65
CA ALA A 439 -20.31 -0.14 -14.07
C ALA A 439 -19.08 0.09 -14.97
N GLN A 440 -17.93 -0.46 -14.56
CA GLN A 440 -16.68 -0.42 -15.32
C GLN A 440 -16.80 -1.19 -16.63
N TYR A 441 -17.43 -2.37 -16.58
CA TYR A 441 -17.69 -3.17 -17.76
C TYR A 441 -18.63 -2.49 -18.76
N GLY A 442 -19.67 -1.82 -18.27
CA GLY A 442 -20.57 -1.00 -19.09
C GLY A 442 -19.81 0.11 -19.81
N THR A 443 -18.95 0.83 -19.08
CA THR A 443 -18.09 1.90 -19.66
C THR A 443 -17.24 1.37 -20.81
N LEU A 444 -16.61 0.20 -20.65
CA LEU A 444 -15.81 -0.44 -21.69
C LEU A 444 -16.65 -0.83 -22.92
N LYS A 445 -17.88 -1.32 -22.72
CA LYS A 445 -18.77 -1.78 -23.80
C LYS A 445 -19.42 -0.64 -24.59
N CYS A 446 -19.63 0.51 -23.97
CA CYS A 446 -20.24 1.67 -24.63
C CYS A 446 -19.34 2.31 -25.69
N ILE A 447 -18.03 2.06 -25.64
CA ILE A 447 -17.06 2.67 -26.56
C ILE A 447 -16.59 1.61 -27.55
N PRO A 448 -16.92 1.72 -28.86
CA PRO A 448 -16.59 0.73 -29.89
C PRO A 448 -15.12 0.78 -30.34
N ASN A 449 -14.22 1.11 -29.42
CA ASN A 449 -12.77 1.12 -29.62
C ASN A 449 -12.08 0.66 -28.33
N LYS A 450 -11.21 -0.34 -28.43
CA LYS A 450 -10.58 -0.98 -27.27
C LYS A 450 -9.69 -0.02 -26.47
N SER A 451 -8.83 0.76 -27.11
CA SER A 451 -7.93 1.68 -26.40
C SER A 451 -8.68 2.86 -25.79
N ALA A 452 -9.64 3.42 -26.51
CA ALA A 452 -10.51 4.48 -25.99
C ALA A 452 -11.38 3.99 -24.83
N GLY A 453 -11.90 2.76 -24.89
CA GLY A 453 -12.64 2.13 -23.80
C GLY A 453 -11.78 1.98 -22.53
N VAL A 454 -10.56 1.47 -22.67
CA VAL A 454 -9.61 1.35 -21.55
C VAL A 454 -9.25 2.73 -20.98
N MET A 455 -9.05 3.73 -21.83
CA MET A 455 -8.81 5.10 -21.39
C MET A 455 -9.99 5.66 -20.60
N ALA A 456 -11.23 5.48 -21.09
CA ALA A 456 -12.43 5.91 -20.40
C ALA A 456 -12.61 5.22 -19.04
N LEU A 457 -12.29 3.92 -18.95
CA LEU A 457 -12.26 3.22 -17.67
C LEU A 457 -11.28 3.87 -16.69
N VAL A 458 -10.03 4.11 -17.10
CA VAL A 458 -9.01 4.76 -16.25
C VAL A 458 -9.46 6.16 -15.84
N LEU A 459 -10.02 6.94 -16.77
CA LEU A 459 -10.51 8.29 -16.50
C LEU A 459 -11.71 8.29 -15.54
N SER A 460 -12.63 7.32 -15.63
CA SER A 460 -13.78 7.24 -14.72
C SER A 460 -13.37 7.08 -13.24
N ILE A 461 -12.26 6.38 -12.98
CA ILE A 461 -11.66 6.30 -11.64
C ILE A 461 -10.81 7.56 -11.38
N GLY A 462 -10.07 8.04 -12.39
CA GLY A 462 -9.18 9.20 -12.29
C GLY A 462 -9.88 10.51 -11.93
N VAL A 463 -11.13 10.71 -12.39
CA VAL A 463 -11.96 11.88 -12.03
C VAL A 463 -12.14 11.99 -10.52
N LEU A 464 -12.20 10.86 -9.79
CA LEU A 464 -12.32 10.87 -8.34
C LEU A 464 -11.09 11.46 -7.63
N VAL A 465 -9.93 11.49 -8.27
CA VAL A 465 -8.68 12.04 -7.69
C VAL A 465 -8.60 13.56 -7.83
N VAL A 466 -9.22 14.12 -8.87
CA VAL A 466 -9.13 15.55 -9.24
C VAL A 466 -10.03 16.43 -8.36
N HIS A 467 -11.05 15.82 -7.73
CA HIS A 467 -11.92 16.46 -6.75
C HIS A 467 -11.38 16.29 -5.33
#